data_AF-A0A6L5F429-F1
#
_entry.id   AF-A0A6L5F429-F1
#
_cell.length_a   1.000
_cell.length_b   1.000
_cell.length_c   1.000
_cell.angle_alpha   90.00
_cell.angle_beta   90.00
_cell.angle_gamma   90.00
#
_symmetry.space_group_name_H-M   'P 1'
#
loop_
_entity.id
_entity.type
_entity.pdbx_description
1 polymer ?
#
loop_
_entity_poly.entity_id
_entity_poly.type
_entity_poly.pdbx_seq_one_letter_code
_entity_poly.pdbx_strand_id
1 'polypeptide(L)' 'MTAVLDASAVLALIYREPGHERVAEQLPGAVLCTVNYSEVVQKLAQLDHPAPVEAAGVVVS' A
#
# COMPACT_ATOMS: atom_id res chain seq x y z
N MET A 1 -12.24 -16.36 1.43
CA MET A 1 -11.15 -16.50 2.43
C MET A 1 -10.55 -15.12 2.61
N THR A 2 -10.35 -14.66 3.84
CA THR A 2 -9.78 -13.32 4.10
C THR A 2 -8.27 -13.38 3.93
N ALA A 3 -7.71 -12.58 3.03
CA ALA A 3 -6.26 -12.44 2.90
C ALA A 3 -5.73 -11.51 4.00
N VAL A 4 -4.63 -11.89 4.64
CA VAL A 4 -3.88 -11.02 5.56
C VAL A 4 -2.67 -10.50 4.80
N LEU A 5 -2.57 -9.19 4.62
CA LEU A 5 -1.48 -8.59 3.85
C LEU A 5 -0.26 -8.33 4.73
N ASP A 6 0.91 -8.60 4.18
CA ASP A 6 2.18 -8.13 4.69
C ASP A 6 2.47 -6.70 4.18
N ALA A 7 3.36 -5.98 4.87
CA ALA A 7 3.76 -4.64 4.46
C ALA A 7 4.36 -4.63 3.04
N SER A 8 5.19 -5.63 2.72
CA SER A 8 5.82 -5.76 1.40
C SER A 8 4.81 -5.95 0.27
N ALA A 9 3.72 -6.69 0.49
CA ALA A 9 2.67 -6.87 -0.51
C ALA A 9 1.94 -5.56 -0.82
N VAL A 10 1.66 -4.75 0.20
CA VAL A 10 1.04 -3.42 0.02
C VAL A 10 1.97 -2.47 -0.74
N LEU A 11 3.26 -2.46 -0.39
CA LEU A 11 4.25 -1.63 -1.09
C LEU A 11 4.42 -2.05 -2.55
N ALA A 12 4.48 -3.37 -2.82
CA ALA A 12 4.50 -3.89 -4.19
C ALA A 12 3.28 -3.42 -4.99
N LEU A 13 2.10 -3.36 -4.37
CA LEU A 13 0.89 -2.82 -4.98
C LEU A 13 1.00 -1.32 -5.30
N ILE A 14 1.50 -0.51 -4.36
CA ILE A 14 1.68 0.93 -4.53
C ILE A 14 2.67 1.24 -5.66
N TYR A 15 3.80 0.54 -5.69
CA TYR A 15 4.88 0.76 -6.66
C TYR A 15 4.77 -0.05 -7.95
N ARG A 16 3.70 -0.84 -8.10
CA ARG A 16 3.47 -1.73 -9.26
C ARG A 16 4.66 -2.65 -9.54
N GLU A 17 5.21 -3.22 -8.49
CA GLU A 17 6.30 -4.19 -8.59
C GLU A 17 5.83 -5.49 -9.27
N PRO A 18 6.74 -6.33 -9.79
CA PRO A 18 6.37 -7.62 -10.38
C PRO A 18 5.53 -8.48 -9.41
N GLY A 19 4.31 -8.85 -9.82
CA GLY A 19 3.39 -9.65 -9.02
C GLY A 19 2.36 -8.85 -8.22
N HIS A 20 2.34 -7.52 -8.34
CA HIS A 20 1.35 -6.66 -7.70
C HIS A 20 -0.10 -6.97 -8.13
N GLU A 21 -0.30 -7.51 -9.32
CA GLU A 21 -1.61 -7.89 -9.86
C GLU A 21 -2.28 -8.94 -8.96
N ARG A 22 -1.49 -9.88 -8.44
CA ARG A 22 -1.97 -10.91 -7.51
C ARG A 22 -2.40 -10.31 -6.17
N VAL A 23 -1.74 -9.24 -5.74
CA VAL A 23 -2.13 -8.50 -4.53
C VAL A 23 -3.41 -7.71 -4.78
N ALA A 24 -3.53 -7.07 -5.95
CA ALA A 24 -4.73 -6.32 -6.35
C ALA A 24 -5.99 -7.21 -6.38
N GLU A 25 -5.87 -8.44 -6.90
CA GLU A 25 -6.95 -9.43 -6.91
C GLU A 25 -7.43 -9.82 -5.50
N GLN A 26 -6.53 -9.84 -4.52
CA GLN A 26 -6.84 -10.22 -3.14
C GLN A 26 -7.24 -9.05 -2.25
N LEU A 27 -7.04 -7.81 -2.71
CA LEU A 27 -7.30 -6.59 -1.94
C LEU A 27 -8.75 -6.48 -1.44
N PRO A 28 -9.79 -6.84 -2.22
CA PRO A 28 -11.16 -6.80 -1.74
C PRO A 28 -11.39 -7.72 -0.53
N GLY A 29 -11.67 -7.12 0.63
CA GLY A 29 -11.91 -7.87 1.87
C GLY A 29 -10.63 -8.38 2.56
N ALA A 30 -9.45 -7.97 2.10
CA ALA A 30 -8.21 -8.21 2.82
C ALA A 30 -8.14 -7.42 4.13
N VAL A 31 -7.32 -7.90 5.06
CA VAL A 31 -7.00 -7.22 6.32
C VAL A 31 -5.50 -6.98 6.42
N LEU A 32 -5.12 -5.95 7.18
CA LEU A 32 -3.73 -5.57 7.43
C LEU A 32 -3.51 -5.42 8.94
N CYS A 33 -2.48 -6.06 9.47
CA CYS A 33 -2.10 -5.89 10.88
C CYS A 33 -1.58 -4.46 11.12
N THR A 34 -1.80 -3.90 12.32
CA THR A 34 -1.32 -2.56 12.70
C THR A 34 0.20 -2.42 12.64
N VAL A 35 0.95 -3.51 12.89
CA VAL A 35 2.40 -3.54 12.73
C VAL A 35 2.78 -3.37 11.26
N ASN A 36 2.21 -4.19 10.37
CA ASN A 36 2.45 -4.11 8.93
C ASN A 36 2.02 -2.75 8.36
N TYR A 37 0.92 -2.18 8.85
CA TYR A 37 0.51 -0.82 8.51
C TYR A 37 1.57 0.22 8.89
N SER A 38 2.14 0.13 10.10
CA SER A 38 3.19 1.05 10.55
C SER A 38 4.44 0.95 9.68
N GLU A 39 4.82 -0.27 9.27
CA GLU A 39 5.94 -0.49 8.36
C GLU A 39 5.70 0.12 6.97
N VAL A 40 4.48 -0.03 6.41
CA VAL A 40 4.10 0.64 5.15
C VAL A 40 4.28 2.14 5.28
N VAL A 41 3.72 2.77 6.32
CA VAL A 41 3.82 4.22 6.54
C VAL A 41 5.27 4.67 6.67
N GLN A 42 6.10 3.94 7.45
CA GLN A 42 7.52 4.24 7.59
C GLN A 42 8.27 4.15 6.26
N LYS A 43 7.97 3.14 5.42
CA LYS A 43 8.60 2.96 4.12
C LYS A 43 8.21 4.04 3.12
N LEU A 44 6.93 4.40 3.08
CA LEU A 44 6.46 5.52 2.25
C LEU A 44 7.16 6.83 2.64
N ALA A 45 7.28 7.11 3.94
CA ALA A 45 8.02 8.28 4.43
C ALA A 45 9.52 8.23 4.09
N GLN A 46 10.16 7.07 4.21
CA GLN A 46 11.58 6.89 3.84
C GLN A 46 11.85 7.10 2.35
N LEU A 47 10.87 6.76 1.51
CA LEU A 47 10.95 6.87 0.05
C LEU A 47 10.44 8.22 -0.48
N ASP A 48 10.12 9.15 0.42
CA ASP A 48 9.53 10.46 0.09
C ASP A 48 8.28 10.33 -0.79
N HIS A 49 7.47 9.28 -0.52
CA HIS A 49 6.24 9.05 -1.26
C HIS A 49 5.20 10.12 -0.91
N PRO A 50 4.54 10.73 -1.90
CA PRO A 50 3.56 11.79 -1.67
C PRO A 50 2.38 11.28 -0.83
N ALA A 51 1.75 12.19 -0.08
CA ALA A 51 0.51 11.85 0.61
C ALA A 51 -0.56 11.39 -0.40
N PRO A 52 -1.52 10.53 -0.02
CA PRO A 52 -2.51 10.00 -0.95
C PRO A 52 -3.27 11.07 -1.76
N VAL A 53 -3.54 12.24 -1.15
CA VAL A 53 -4.18 13.38 -1.81
C VAL A 53 -3.30 13.99 -2.91
N GLU A 54 -2.00 14.08 -2.67
CA GLU A 54 -0.99 14.57 -3.62
C GLU A 54 -0.77 13.54 -4.74
N ALA A 55 -0.68 12.25 -4.38
CA ALA A 55 -0.52 11.14 -5.32
C ALA A 55 -1.70 10.99 -6.28
N ALA A 56 -2.91 11.31 -5.84
CA ALA A 56 -4.13 11.31 -6.66
C ALA A 56 -4.24 12.51 -7.61
N GLY A 57 -3.30 13.46 -7.57
CA GLY A 57 -3.37 14.71 -8.34
C GLY A 57 -4.50 15.64 -7.87
N VAL A 58 -5.06 15.40 -6.68
CA VAL A 58 -6.07 16.27 -6.06
C VAL A 58 -5.31 17.35 -5.31
N VAL A 59 -4.94 18.41 -6.03
CA VAL A 59 -4.37 19.61 -5.42
C VAL A 59 -5.45 20.22 -4.52
N VAL A 60 -5.33 20.03 -3.20
CA VAL A 60 -6.12 20.79 -2.24
C VAL A 60 -5.59 22.22 -2.31
N SER A 61 -6.36 23.09 -2.95
CA SER A 61 -6.14 24.55 -2.96
C SER A 61 -6.37 25.13 -1.57
#